data_AF-A0A7S1VQZ3-F1
#
_entry.id   AF-A0A7S1VQZ3-F1
#
_cell.length_a   1.000
_cell.length_b   1.000
_cell.length_c   1.000
_cell.angle_alpha   90.00
_cell.angle_beta   90.00
_cell.angle_gamma   90.00
#
_symmetry.space_group_name_H-M   'P 1'
#
loop_
_entity.id
_entity.type
_entity.pdbx_description
1 polymer ?
#
loop_
_entity_poly.entity_id
_entity_poly.type
_entity_poly.pdbx_seq_one_letter_code
_entity_poly.pdbx_strand_id
1 'polypeptide(L)'
;GCCCCYGGLKVRMVSESVLLDGEVAERCFEVACAQSGETRRVVQYQYTGWPDHGLPSSATGFLRVVQLASEAERSLDTDAVPGESDTARRTRLPPIIVHCSAGIGRSGTFIAVHASLERAASAPRPCYEPVLLVDQMRRQRVGMVQTREQFRFIYVALHAASGKWHPDATTNATLVDFFSGTSTSSCSSLEISKDSFFFPSSSDTSVTSDEESSSRSEMSE
;
A
#
# COMPACT_ATOMS: atom_id res chain seq x y z
N GLY A 1 -17.96 -2.19 28.74
CA GLY A 1 -16.74 -1.66 28.14
C GLY A 1 -16.32 -0.38 28.84
N CYS A 2 -15.01 -0.17 29.00
CA CYS A 2 -14.46 1.10 29.49
C CYS A 2 -14.83 2.24 28.54
N CYS A 3 -15.21 3.40 29.07
CA CYS A 3 -15.54 4.59 28.31
C CYS A 3 -14.60 5.72 28.72
N CYS A 4 -13.93 6.33 27.74
CA CYS A 4 -12.93 7.37 27.95
C CYS A 4 -13.29 8.62 27.13
N CYS A 5 -12.89 9.80 27.61
CA CYS A 5 -13.07 11.06 26.90
C CYS A 5 -11.72 11.57 26.39
N TYR A 6 -11.66 11.94 25.12
CA TYR A 6 -10.48 12.49 24.45
C TYR A 6 -10.88 13.80 23.75
N GLY A 7 -10.59 14.93 24.40
CA GLY A 7 -11.11 16.22 23.95
C GLY A 7 -12.65 16.21 23.89
N GLY A 8 -13.22 16.62 22.75
CA GLY A 8 -14.66 16.61 22.51
C GLY A 8 -15.26 15.25 22.13
N LEU A 9 -14.47 14.16 22.15
CA LEU A 9 -14.90 12.83 21.74
C LEU A 9 -15.06 11.91 22.96
N LYS A 10 -16.20 11.23 23.05
CA LYS A 10 -16.45 10.16 24.00
C LYS A 10 -16.32 8.82 23.27
N VAL A 11 -15.35 8.01 23.68
CA VAL A 11 -15.01 6.74 23.03
C VAL A 11 -15.35 5.59 23.97
N ARG A 12 -16.08 4.60 23.46
CA ARG A 12 -16.47 3.39 24.19
C ARG A 12 -16.09 2.17 23.39
N MET A 13 -15.32 1.26 23.98
CA MET A 13 -15.09 -0.05 23.37
C MET A 13 -16.32 -0.93 23.54
N VAL A 14 -16.85 -1.42 22.42
CA VAL A 14 -18.04 -2.26 22.34
C VAL A 14 -17.65 -3.74 22.38
N SER A 15 -16.66 -4.13 21.58
CA SER A 15 -16.16 -5.51 21.51
C SER A 15 -14.68 -5.56 21.15
N GLU A 16 -14.05 -6.67 21.53
CA GLU A 16 -12.70 -7.06 21.13
C GLU A 16 -12.73 -8.53 20.72
N SER A 17 -12.10 -8.84 19.60
CA SER A 17 -11.91 -10.20 19.11
C SER A 17 -10.47 -10.39 18.65
N VAL A 18 -10.01 -11.64 18.62
CA VAL A 18 -8.66 -12.00 18.21
C VAL A 18 -8.78 -12.96 17.03
N LEU A 19 -8.00 -12.70 15.98
CA LEU A 19 -7.98 -13.44 14.72
C LEU A 19 -6.56 -14.00 14.50
N LEU A 20 -6.45 -15.02 13.65
CA LEU A 20 -5.18 -15.66 13.25
C LEU A 20 -4.29 -15.99 14.46
N ASP A 21 -4.82 -16.80 15.38
CA ASP A 21 -4.07 -17.33 16.53
C ASP A 21 -3.38 -16.25 17.40
N GLY A 22 -3.88 -15.01 17.41
CA GLY A 22 -3.30 -13.93 18.22
C GLY A 22 -2.61 -12.81 17.43
N GLU A 23 -2.40 -12.98 16.12
CA GLU A 23 -1.64 -12.00 15.34
C GLU A 23 -2.41 -10.73 14.99
N VAL A 24 -3.75 -10.77 15.05
CA VAL A 24 -4.60 -9.63 14.73
C VAL A 24 -5.66 -9.45 15.81
N ALA A 25 -5.68 -8.28 16.45
CA ALA A 25 -6.78 -7.88 17.32
C ALA A 25 -7.74 -6.97 16.54
N GLU A 26 -9.04 -7.27 16.58
CA GLU A 26 -10.11 -6.43 16.06
C GLU A 26 -10.86 -5.80 17.24
N ARG A 27 -11.04 -4.48 17.21
CA ARG A 27 -11.78 -3.74 18.23
C ARG A 27 -12.84 -2.87 17.60
N CYS A 28 -14.06 -2.98 18.10
CA CYS A 28 -15.16 -2.11 17.71
C CYS A 28 -15.37 -1.04 18.78
N PHE A 29 -15.39 0.21 18.35
CA PHE A 29 -15.64 1.37 19.19
C PHE A 29 -16.89 2.11 18.74
N GLU A 30 -17.57 2.70 19.69
CA GLU A 30 -18.49 3.80 19.45
C GLU A 30 -17.82 5.10 19.86
N VAL A 31 -17.84 6.06 18.94
CA VAL A 31 -17.25 7.38 19.12
C VAL A 31 -18.36 8.42 18.98
N ALA A 32 -18.68 9.08 20.08
CA ALA A 32 -19.67 10.15 20.13
C ALA A 32 -18.98 11.51 20.18
N CYS A 33 -19.38 12.44 19.31
CA CYS A 33 -18.91 13.82 19.30
C CYS A 33 -19.82 14.69 20.18
N ALA A 34 -19.27 15.29 21.23
CA ALA A 34 -20.04 16.15 22.13
C ALA A 34 -20.55 17.43 21.45
N GLN A 35 -19.87 17.89 20.41
CA GLN A 35 -20.22 19.13 19.70
C GLN A 35 -21.38 18.92 18.72
N SER A 36 -21.38 17.82 17.96
CA SER A 36 -22.42 17.54 16.96
C SER A 36 -23.53 16.62 17.49
N GLY A 37 -23.31 15.92 18.60
CA GLY A 37 -24.19 14.86 19.09
C GLY A 37 -24.13 13.57 18.25
N GLU A 38 -23.36 13.56 17.16
CA GLU A 38 -23.26 12.41 16.25
C GLU A 38 -22.46 11.28 16.92
N THR A 39 -22.90 10.04 16.72
CA THR A 39 -22.19 8.83 17.15
C THR A 39 -21.86 7.96 15.95
N ARG A 40 -20.60 7.54 15.84
CA ARG A 40 -20.10 6.67 14.78
C ARG A 40 -19.50 5.39 15.34
N ARG A 41 -19.61 4.31 14.57
CA ARG A 41 -18.89 3.06 14.84
C ARG A 41 -17.53 3.10 14.14
N VAL A 42 -16.47 2.77 14.86
CA VAL A 42 -15.11 2.69 14.35
C VAL A 42 -14.57 1.29 14.62
N VAL A 43 -14.04 0.64 13.58
CA VAL A 43 -13.35 -0.65 13.72
C VAL A 43 -11.85 -0.41 13.64
N GLN A 44 -11.10 -0.94 14.59
CA GLN A 44 -9.64 -0.90 14.62
C GLN A 44 -9.10 -2.31 14.43
N TYR A 45 -8.21 -2.47 13.46
CA TYR A 45 -7.38 -3.66 13.31
C TYR A 45 -5.96 -3.37 13.80
N GLN A 46 -5.50 -4.15 14.78
CA GLN A 46 -4.12 -4.10 15.27
C GLN A 46 -3.39 -5.36 14.85
N TYR A 47 -2.44 -5.22 13.91
CA TYR A 47 -1.52 -6.30 13.56
C TYR A 47 -0.35 -6.35 14.56
N THR A 48 -0.26 -7.44 15.32
CA THR A 48 0.80 -7.67 16.32
C THR A 48 1.93 -8.55 15.79
N GLY A 49 1.75 -9.21 14.64
CA GLY A 49 2.78 -10.05 14.01
C GLY A 49 3.94 -9.28 13.35
N TRP A 50 3.98 -7.95 13.43
CA TRP A 50 5.11 -7.15 12.94
C TRP A 50 6.08 -6.78 14.08
N PRO A 51 7.31 -7.34 14.12
CA PRO A 51 8.27 -7.08 15.19
C PRO A 51 8.88 -5.67 15.15
N ASP A 52 9.41 -5.21 16.28
CA ASP A 52 10.07 -3.89 16.40
C ASP A 52 11.31 -3.74 15.50
N HIS A 53 12.00 -4.85 15.26
CA HIS A 53 13.11 -4.91 14.32
C HIS A 53 12.82 -5.95 13.23
N GLY A 54 13.07 -5.58 11.97
CA GLY A 54 12.91 -6.46 10.82
C GLY A 54 11.50 -6.49 10.23
N LEU A 55 11.14 -7.66 9.70
CA LEU A 55 9.91 -7.93 8.96
C LEU A 55 9.12 -9.05 9.66
N PRO A 56 7.81 -9.16 9.40
CA PRO A 56 7.05 -10.36 9.75
C PRO A 56 7.70 -11.63 9.17
N SER A 57 7.64 -12.73 9.91
CA SER A 57 8.14 -14.04 9.47
C SER A 57 7.36 -14.61 8.28
N SER A 58 6.10 -14.22 8.14
CA SER A 58 5.22 -14.56 7.04
C SER A 58 4.39 -13.34 6.62
N ALA A 59 3.99 -13.30 5.34
CA ALA A 59 3.05 -12.31 4.83
C ALA A 59 1.59 -12.59 5.24
N THR A 60 1.26 -13.78 5.77
CA THR A 60 -0.13 -14.21 6.04
C THR A 60 -0.90 -13.24 6.92
N GLY A 61 -0.40 -12.96 8.13
CA GLY A 61 -1.08 -12.04 9.07
C GLY A 61 -1.20 -10.63 8.52
N PHE A 62 -0.13 -10.13 7.88
CA PHE A 62 -0.13 -8.84 7.23
C PHE A 62 -1.18 -8.75 6.10
N LEU A 63 -1.22 -9.74 5.21
CA LEU A 63 -2.18 -9.81 4.11
C LEU A 63 -3.61 -9.96 4.61
N ARG A 64 -3.83 -10.63 5.74
CA ARG A 64 -5.17 -10.69 6.34
C ARG A 64 -5.65 -9.32 6.78
N VAL A 65 -4.79 -8.48 7.37
CA VAL A 65 -5.17 -7.10 7.73
C VAL A 65 -5.43 -6.25 6.49
N VAL A 66 -4.67 -6.45 5.40
CA VAL A 66 -4.94 -5.82 4.11
C VAL A 66 -6.32 -6.24 3.57
N GLN A 67 -6.66 -7.53 3.62
CA GLN A 67 -7.97 -8.04 3.20
C GLN A 67 -9.11 -7.48 4.04
N LEU A 68 -8.96 -7.44 5.37
CA LEU A 68 -9.95 -6.86 6.29
C LEU A 68 -10.21 -5.38 5.98
N ALA A 69 -9.17 -4.63 5.62
CA ALA A 69 -9.32 -3.23 5.21
C ALA A 69 -10.12 -3.10 3.90
N SER A 70 -9.79 -3.87 2.86
CA SER A 70 -10.55 -3.90 1.61
C SER A 70 -12.00 -4.36 1.81
N GLU A 71 -12.23 -5.34 2.71
CA GLU A 71 -13.57 -5.80 3.09
C GLU A 71 -14.38 -4.68 3.76
N ALA A 72 -13.75 -3.93 4.68
CA ALA A 72 -14.38 -2.80 5.36
C ALA A 72 -14.73 -1.67 4.38
N GLU A 73 -13.82 -1.27 3.48
CA GLU A 73 -14.09 -0.26 2.46
C GLU A 73 -15.25 -0.66 1.54
N ARG A 74 -15.28 -1.92 1.08
CA ARG A 74 -16.39 -2.45 0.28
C ARG A 74 -17.71 -2.42 1.03
N SER A 75 -17.71 -2.69 2.34
CA SER A 75 -18.93 -2.65 3.16
C SER A 75 -19.52 -1.23 3.32
N LEU A 76 -18.68 -0.19 3.20
CA LEU A 76 -19.08 1.21 3.29
C LEU A 76 -19.54 1.78 1.94
N ASP A 77 -19.28 1.07 0.84
CA ASP A 77 -19.67 1.47 -0.50
C ASP A 77 -21.10 1.01 -0.84
N THR A 78 -22.06 1.41 -0.02
CA THR A 78 -23.49 1.04 -0.19
C THR A 78 -24.17 1.80 -1.32
N ASP A 79 -23.67 2.99 -1.66
CA ASP A 79 -24.23 3.90 -2.65
C ASP A 79 -23.43 3.87 -3.97
N ALA A 80 -23.02 2.66 -4.39
CA ALA A 80 -22.23 2.49 -5.60
C ALA A 80 -23.01 2.99 -6.83
N VAL A 81 -22.39 3.93 -7.57
CA VAL A 81 -23.00 4.52 -8.78
C VAL A 81 -22.48 3.78 -10.02
N PRO A 82 -23.36 3.16 -10.82
CA PRO A 82 -22.94 2.49 -12.06
C PRO A 82 -22.23 3.45 -13.01
N GLY A 83 -21.08 3.03 -13.55
CA GLY A 83 -20.29 3.83 -14.50
C GLY A 83 -19.46 4.94 -13.86
N GLU A 84 -19.43 5.05 -12.54
CA GLU A 84 -18.56 5.99 -11.85
C GLU A 84 -17.08 5.58 -11.97
N SER A 85 -16.21 6.58 -12.14
CA SER A 85 -14.76 6.36 -12.10
C SER A 85 -14.28 5.91 -10.71
N ASP A 86 -13.27 5.04 -10.66
CA ASP A 86 -12.64 4.57 -9.42
C ASP A 86 -12.15 5.74 -8.52
N THR A 87 -11.66 6.82 -9.13
CA THR A 87 -11.25 8.04 -8.40
C THR A 87 -12.42 8.72 -7.68
N ALA A 88 -13.56 8.87 -8.35
CA ALA A 88 -14.74 9.50 -7.77
C ALA A 88 -15.32 8.64 -6.64
N ARG A 89 -15.40 7.31 -6.86
CA ARG A 89 -15.80 6.33 -5.84
C ARG A 89 -14.95 6.47 -4.58
N ARG A 90 -13.62 6.41 -4.72
CA ARG A 90 -12.67 6.53 -3.60
C ARG A 90 -12.73 7.88 -2.88
N THR A 91 -13.12 8.95 -3.57
CA THR A 91 -13.26 10.28 -2.97
C THR A 91 -14.50 10.39 -2.08
N ARG A 92 -15.55 9.58 -2.34
CA ARG A 92 -16.74 9.54 -1.49
C ARG A 92 -16.56 8.70 -0.23
N LEU A 93 -15.76 7.64 -0.31
CA LEU A 93 -15.52 6.75 0.83
C LEU A 93 -14.65 7.46 1.89
N PRO A 94 -14.92 7.23 3.20
CA PRO A 94 -14.06 7.75 4.25
C PRO A 94 -12.67 7.11 4.15
N PRO A 95 -11.58 7.87 4.34
CA PRO A 95 -10.23 7.32 4.23
C PRO A 95 -9.94 6.34 5.38
N ILE A 96 -9.21 5.26 5.09
CA ILE A 96 -8.66 4.39 6.13
C ILE A 96 -7.54 5.14 6.87
N ILE A 97 -7.62 5.15 8.20
CA ILE A 97 -6.55 5.65 9.05
C ILE A 97 -5.55 4.53 9.32
N VAL A 98 -4.32 4.69 8.86
CA VAL A 98 -3.21 3.74 9.07
C VAL A 98 -2.12 4.41 9.88
N HIS A 99 -1.67 3.78 10.96
CA HIS A 99 -0.55 4.28 11.75
C HIS A 99 0.38 3.15 12.20
N CYS A 100 1.58 3.54 12.62
CA CYS A 100 2.52 2.68 13.35
C CYS A 100 3.07 3.50 14.52
N SER A 101 4.39 3.64 14.64
CA SER A 101 5.03 4.62 15.53
C SER A 101 5.19 5.98 14.82
N ALA A 102 6.13 6.11 13.88
CA ALA A 102 6.33 7.34 13.10
C ALA A 102 5.35 7.55 11.93
N GLY A 103 4.55 6.53 11.62
CA GLY A 103 3.56 6.57 10.52
C GLY A 103 4.20 6.67 9.13
N ILE A 104 5.35 6.04 8.91
CA ILE A 104 6.05 6.07 7.61
C ILE A 104 6.60 4.71 7.15
N GLY A 105 7.16 3.89 8.05
CA GLY A 105 7.70 2.55 7.72
C GLY A 105 6.61 1.51 7.46
N ARG A 106 6.15 0.81 8.51
CA ARG A 106 5.08 -0.21 8.44
C ARG A 106 3.81 0.33 7.77
N SER A 107 3.42 1.57 8.09
CA SER A 107 2.28 2.25 7.47
C SER A 107 2.47 2.41 5.97
N GLY A 108 3.66 2.78 5.52
CA GLY A 108 3.97 2.86 4.09
C GLY A 108 3.93 1.51 3.41
N THR A 109 4.45 0.46 4.03
CA THR A 109 4.36 -0.89 3.47
C THR A 109 2.91 -1.36 3.35
N PHE A 110 2.09 -1.12 4.38
CA PHE A 110 0.64 -1.40 4.34
C PHE A 110 -0.04 -0.68 3.17
N ILE A 111 0.12 0.64 3.09
CA ILE A 111 -0.51 1.47 2.05
C ILE A 111 -0.06 1.03 0.66
N ALA A 112 1.23 0.76 0.48
CA ALA A 112 1.78 0.34 -0.80
C ALA A 112 1.18 -1.00 -1.27
N VAL A 113 1.13 -2.01 -0.39
CA VAL A 113 0.55 -3.32 -0.73
C VAL A 113 -0.96 -3.20 -0.98
N HIS A 114 -1.70 -2.53 -0.09
CA HIS A 114 -3.14 -2.33 -0.23
C HIS A 114 -3.49 -1.66 -1.57
N ALA A 115 -2.87 -0.50 -1.87
CA ALA A 115 -3.15 0.22 -3.11
C ALA A 115 -2.72 -0.56 -4.36
N SER A 116 -1.64 -1.34 -4.29
CA SER A 116 -1.19 -2.19 -5.39
C SER A 116 -2.20 -3.31 -5.70
N LEU A 117 -2.73 -3.97 -4.65
CA LEU A 117 -3.75 -5.02 -4.82
C LEU A 117 -5.06 -4.46 -5.36
N GLU A 118 -5.50 -3.31 -4.85
CA GLU A 118 -6.70 -2.63 -5.34
C GLU A 118 -6.56 -2.24 -6.82
N ARG A 119 -5.41 -1.66 -7.22
CA ARG A 119 -5.13 -1.34 -8.64
C ARG A 119 -5.12 -2.58 -9.53
N ALA A 120 -4.56 -3.68 -9.05
CA ALA A 120 -4.51 -4.92 -9.79
C ALA A 120 -5.89 -5.57 -9.94
N ALA A 121 -6.78 -5.43 -8.96
CA ALA A 121 -8.15 -5.93 -9.03
C ALA A 121 -9.02 -5.17 -10.04
N SER A 122 -8.75 -3.87 -10.26
CA SER A 122 -9.51 -3.03 -11.19
C SER A 122 -8.99 -3.05 -12.64
N ALA A 123 -7.82 -3.64 -12.90
CA ALA A 123 -7.18 -3.61 -14.21
C ALA A 123 -7.37 -4.93 -14.99
N PRO A 124 -7.53 -4.89 -16.33
CA PRO A 124 -7.59 -6.10 -17.17
C PRO A 124 -6.33 -6.97 -17.08
N ARG A 125 -5.19 -6.35 -16.76
CA ARG A 125 -3.93 -7.02 -16.45
C ARG A 125 -3.38 -6.43 -15.15
N PRO A 126 -3.02 -7.27 -14.17
CA PRO A 126 -2.52 -6.78 -12.89
C PRO A 126 -1.19 -6.04 -13.09
N CYS A 127 -1.15 -4.78 -12.66
CA CYS A 127 0.01 -3.90 -12.73
C CYS A 127 0.21 -3.27 -11.35
N TYR A 128 1.28 -3.68 -10.66
CA TYR A 128 1.48 -3.34 -9.25
C TYR A 128 2.38 -2.10 -9.04
N GLU A 129 3.33 -1.84 -9.94
CA GLU A 129 4.30 -0.71 -9.91
C GLU A 129 4.71 -0.16 -8.52
N PRO A 130 5.28 -0.98 -7.61
CA PRO A 130 5.61 -0.52 -6.25
C PRO A 130 6.58 0.66 -6.21
N VAL A 131 7.50 0.76 -7.17
CA VAL A 131 8.48 1.87 -7.27
C VAL A 131 7.76 3.20 -7.46
N LEU A 132 6.91 3.29 -8.48
CA LEU A 132 6.17 4.52 -8.81
C LEU A 132 5.19 4.90 -7.70
N LEU A 133 4.55 3.90 -7.10
CA LEU A 133 3.62 4.11 -5.99
C LEU A 133 4.34 4.66 -4.75
N VAL A 134 5.46 4.06 -4.34
CA VAL A 134 6.22 4.52 -3.16
C VAL A 134 6.82 5.91 -3.41
N ASP A 135 7.29 6.19 -4.63
CA ASP A 135 7.77 7.51 -5.03
C ASP A 135 6.64 8.58 -4.93
N GLN A 136 5.43 8.26 -5.41
CA GLN A 136 4.25 9.11 -5.23
C GLN A 136 3.90 9.31 -3.74
N MET A 137 3.93 8.25 -2.93
CA MET A 137 3.65 8.33 -1.50
C MET A 137 4.66 9.22 -0.77
N ARG A 138 5.94 9.16 -1.15
CA ARG A 138 7.00 10.00 -0.57
C ARG A 138 6.85 11.49 -0.88
N ARG A 139 6.18 11.85 -1.98
CA ARG A 139 5.81 13.24 -2.28
C ARG A 139 4.68 13.77 -1.38
N GLN A 140 3.82 12.89 -0.87
CA GLN A 140 2.72 13.26 0.04
C GLN A 140 3.15 13.25 1.51
N ARG A 141 4.00 12.28 1.90
CA ARG A 141 4.58 12.17 3.23
C ARG A 141 6.01 11.68 3.11
N VAL A 142 6.97 12.51 3.51
CA VAL A 142 8.39 12.16 3.40
C VAL A 142 8.70 10.89 4.21
N GLY A 143 9.53 10.02 3.64
CA GLY A 143 10.02 8.82 4.34
C GLY A 143 9.10 7.59 4.29
N MET A 144 8.01 7.62 3.52
CA MET A 144 7.15 6.44 3.33
C MET A 144 7.96 5.24 2.82
N VAL A 145 7.79 4.08 3.47
CA VAL A 145 8.62 2.88 3.33
C VAL A 145 10.09 3.21 3.64
N GLN A 146 10.48 3.01 4.89
CA GLN A 146 11.74 3.54 5.43
C GLN A 146 12.96 2.70 5.07
N THR A 147 12.81 1.38 4.99
CA THR A 147 13.94 0.47 4.79
C THR A 147 13.84 -0.29 3.48
N ARG A 148 14.99 -0.75 2.99
CA ARG A 148 15.07 -1.59 1.81
C ARG A 148 14.31 -2.91 2.01
N GLU A 149 14.36 -3.45 3.22
CA GLU A 149 13.70 -4.69 3.62
C GLU A 149 12.18 -4.50 3.58
N GLN A 150 11.65 -3.37 4.06
CA GLN A 150 10.24 -3.01 3.93
C GLN A 150 9.81 -2.89 2.47
N PHE A 151 10.65 -2.32 1.61
CA PHE A 151 10.37 -2.22 0.18
C PHE A 151 10.35 -3.61 -0.50
N ARG A 152 11.29 -4.49 -0.17
CA ARG A 152 11.29 -5.89 -0.64
C ARG A 152 10.06 -6.66 -0.17
N PHE A 153 9.65 -6.44 1.07
CA PHE A 153 8.46 -7.10 1.63
C PHE A 153 7.18 -6.77 0.86
N ILE A 154 7.09 -5.59 0.22
CA ILE A 154 5.97 -5.26 -0.68
C ILE A 154 5.87 -6.31 -1.79
N TYR A 155 6.98 -6.65 -2.44
CA TYR A 155 6.99 -7.67 -3.50
C TYR A 155 6.65 -9.06 -2.96
N VAL A 156 7.16 -9.43 -1.79
CA VAL A 156 6.84 -10.71 -1.14
C VAL A 156 5.34 -10.82 -0.86
N ALA A 157 4.74 -9.78 -0.28
CA ALA A 157 3.32 -9.74 0.02
C ALA A 157 2.45 -9.79 -1.25
N LEU A 158 2.81 -9.03 -2.29
CA LEU A 158 2.09 -9.04 -3.57
C LEU A 158 2.19 -10.39 -4.27
N HIS A 159 3.37 -11.02 -4.24
CA HIS A 159 3.56 -12.35 -4.79
C HIS A 159 2.68 -13.39 -4.07
N ALA A 160 2.71 -13.39 -2.73
CA ALA A 160 1.88 -14.27 -1.91
C ALA A 160 0.38 -14.05 -2.17
N ALA A 161 -0.07 -12.81 -2.38
CA ALA A 161 -1.47 -12.49 -2.67
C ALA A 161 -1.93 -12.94 -4.07
N SER A 162 -1.02 -13.07 -5.05
CA SER A 162 -1.34 -13.39 -6.45
C SER A 162 -1.68 -14.87 -6.75
N GLY A 163 -1.61 -15.76 -5.76
CA GLY A 163 -2.08 -17.14 -5.91
C GLY A 163 -1.16 -18.11 -6.67
N LYS A 164 0.14 -17.83 -6.82
CA LYS A 164 1.17 -18.77 -7.35
C LYS A 164 2.16 -19.28 -6.29
N TRP A 165 1.78 -19.24 -5.02
CA TRP A 165 2.68 -19.62 -3.92
C TRP A 165 2.31 -20.99 -3.35
N HIS A 166 3.23 -21.95 -3.48
CA HIS A 166 3.25 -23.19 -2.70
C HIS A 166 3.82 -22.88 -1.30
N PRO A 167 3.17 -23.33 -0.21
CA PRO A 167 3.62 -23.09 1.14
C PRO A 167 4.77 -24.05 1.49
N ASP A 168 5.97 -23.79 0.96
CA ASP A 168 7.18 -24.35 1.53
C ASP A 168 8.04 -23.22 2.11
N ALA A 169 8.32 -23.35 3.41
CA ALA A 169 9.01 -22.40 4.27
C ALA A 169 10.38 -21.91 3.73
N THR A 170 10.93 -22.59 2.73
CA THR A 170 12.22 -22.31 2.09
C THR A 170 12.19 -21.06 1.20
N THR A 171 11.04 -20.67 0.65
CA THR A 171 10.96 -19.61 -0.39
C THR A 171 11.15 -18.19 0.16
N ASN A 172 10.79 -17.97 1.43
CA ASN A 172 11.02 -16.68 2.08
C ASN A 172 12.52 -16.45 2.36
N ALA A 173 13.28 -17.52 2.62
CA ALA A 173 14.72 -17.43 2.79
C ALA A 173 15.41 -17.11 1.45
N THR A 174 15.00 -17.73 0.34
CA THR A 174 15.69 -17.57 -0.96
C THR A 174 15.48 -16.21 -1.61
N LEU A 175 14.31 -15.57 -1.50
CA LEU A 175 14.13 -14.21 -1.99
C LEU A 175 14.84 -13.20 -1.09
N VAL A 176 14.83 -13.40 0.22
CA VAL A 176 15.60 -12.56 1.14
C VAL A 176 17.10 -12.70 0.85
N ASP A 177 17.61 -13.92 0.63
CA ASP A 177 19.02 -14.25 0.31
C ASP A 177 19.47 -13.75 -1.08
N PHE A 178 18.63 -13.95 -2.10
CA PHE A 178 18.89 -13.46 -3.47
C PHE A 178 19.05 -11.94 -3.49
N PHE A 179 18.23 -11.23 -2.69
CA PHE A 179 18.31 -9.78 -2.62
C PHE A 179 19.30 -9.28 -1.54
N SER A 180 19.60 -10.02 -0.46
CA SER A 180 20.63 -9.64 0.53
C SER A 180 22.05 -9.87 0.05
N GLY A 181 22.25 -10.54 -1.10
CA GLY A 181 23.56 -10.72 -1.72
C GLY A 181 24.46 -11.71 -0.97
N THR A 182 23.88 -12.58 -0.14
CA THR A 182 24.60 -13.52 0.73
C THR A 182 24.75 -14.92 0.13
N SER A 183 24.32 -15.15 -1.11
CA SER A 183 24.44 -16.46 -1.77
C SER A 183 25.87 -16.69 -2.32
N THR A 184 26.74 -17.31 -1.52
CA THR A 184 27.93 -18.01 -2.04
C THR A 184 27.62 -19.48 -2.27
N SER A 185 27.18 -19.85 -3.47
CA SER A 185 27.39 -21.21 -3.99
C SER A 185 27.13 -21.28 -5.49
N SER A 186 28.16 -21.74 -6.19
CA SER A 186 28.22 -22.08 -7.61
C SER A 186 27.22 -23.17 -8.02
N CYS A 187 26.41 -22.94 -9.06
CA CYS A 187 26.17 -23.91 -10.14
C CYS A 187 25.35 -23.32 -11.30
N SER A 188 25.94 -23.40 -12.49
CA SER A 188 25.36 -23.47 -13.86
C SER A 188 23.99 -22.86 -14.19
N SER A 189 24.06 -21.82 -15.03
CA SER A 189 23.20 -21.49 -16.18
C SER A 189 21.69 -21.76 -16.08
N LEU A 190 20.97 -20.74 -15.65
CA LEU A 190 19.66 -20.40 -16.22
C LEU A 190 19.80 -19.01 -16.86
N GLU A 191 19.99 -18.99 -18.18
CA GLU A 191 19.89 -17.75 -18.95
C GLU A 191 18.42 -17.30 -18.92
N ILE A 192 18.11 -16.36 -18.05
CA ILE A 192 16.90 -15.56 -18.17
C ILE A 192 17.15 -14.62 -19.36
N SER A 193 16.50 -14.91 -20.49
CA SER A 193 16.54 -14.06 -21.67
C SER A 193 16.22 -12.61 -21.30
N LYS A 194 17.14 -11.71 -21.65
CA LYS A 194 17.04 -10.26 -21.49
C LYS A 194 15.86 -9.64 -22.22
N ASP A 195 15.12 -10.41 -23.03
CA ASP A 195 13.99 -9.93 -23.83
C ASP A 195 12.65 -9.90 -23.08
N SER A 196 12.59 -10.34 -21.82
CA SER A 196 11.36 -10.37 -21.02
C SER A 196 11.11 -9.12 -20.17
N PHE A 197 12.06 -8.18 -20.16
CA PHE A 197 11.88 -6.85 -19.58
C PHE A 197 12.20 -5.79 -20.63
N PHE A 198 11.20 -5.44 -21.43
CA PHE A 198 11.29 -4.28 -22.32
C PHE A 198 11.22 -3.00 -21.47
N PHE A 199 12.39 -2.49 -21.07
CA PHE A 199 12.54 -1.12 -20.61
C PHE A 199 12.76 -0.23 -21.83
N PRO A 200 11.92 0.75 -22.15
CA PRO A 200 12.25 1.73 -23.18
C PRO A 200 13.43 2.56 -22.69
N SER A 201 14.57 2.45 -23.36
CA SER A 201 15.74 3.31 -23.12
C SER A 201 15.46 4.71 -23.64
N SER A 202 15.50 5.70 -22.75
CA SER A 202 15.52 7.10 -23.10
C SER A 202 16.90 7.50 -23.63
N SER A 203 17.09 7.44 -24.95
CA SER A 203 18.01 8.31 -25.71
C SER A 203 17.96 7.97 -27.21
N ASP A 204 17.29 8.80 -28.01
CA ASP A 204 17.94 9.37 -29.19
C ASP A 204 17.20 10.65 -29.60
N THR A 205 17.97 11.74 -29.56
CA THR A 205 17.61 13.11 -29.91
C THR A 205 17.73 13.34 -31.41
N SER A 206 16.81 14.10 -32.00
CA SER A 206 17.15 14.96 -33.14
C SER A 206 16.63 16.37 -32.92
N VAL A 207 17.57 17.22 -32.51
CA VAL A 207 17.52 18.67 -32.69
C VAL A 207 17.62 18.93 -34.18
N THR A 208 16.66 19.66 -34.74
CA THR A 208 16.87 20.46 -35.96
C THR A 208 16.55 21.90 -35.61
N SER A 209 17.62 22.66 -35.42
CA SER A 209 17.62 24.11 -35.42
C SER A 209 17.41 24.61 -36.85
N ASP A 210 16.42 25.49 -37.03
CA ASP A 210 16.41 26.47 -38.13
C ASP A 210 15.97 27.83 -37.55
N GLU A 211 16.69 28.85 -37.97
CA GLU A 211 16.73 30.22 -37.49
C GLU A 211 15.48 31.06 -37.87
N GLU A 212 15.17 31.98 -36.96
CA GLU A 212 14.91 33.41 -37.17
C GLU A 212 14.01 33.88 -38.34
N SER A 213 12.88 34.51 -38.01
CA SER A 213 12.63 35.88 -38.50
C SER A 213 11.63 36.66 -37.64
N SER A 214 12.14 37.82 -37.23
CA SER A 214 11.46 38.98 -36.66
C SER A 214 10.18 39.39 -37.39
N SER A 215 9.12 39.70 -36.63
CA SER A 215 8.44 40.99 -36.80
C SER A 215 7.56 41.31 -35.58
N ARG A 216 8.02 42.34 -34.88
CA ARG A 216 7.32 43.10 -33.86
C ARG A 216 6.44 44.11 -34.60
N SER A 217 5.12 44.06 -34.45
CA SER A 217 4.24 45.18 -34.78
C SER A 217 3.69 45.78 -33.50
N GLU A 218 4.34 46.86 -33.08
CA GLU A 218 3.72 47.91 -32.29
C GLU A 218 2.73 48.67 -33.19
N MET A 219 1.54 48.97 -32.68
CA MET A 219 0.76 50.09 -33.19
C MET A 219 -0.05 50.68 -32.03
N SER A 220 0.41 51.86 -31.61
CA SER A 220 -0.33 52.94 -30.94
C SER A 220 -1.64 53.26 -31.68
N GLU A 221 -2.72 53.76 -31.07
CA GLU A 221 -2.86 54.88 -30.12
C GLU A 221 -3.95 54.62 -29.05
#